data_AF-A0A7J9MU78-F1
#
_entry.id   AF-A0A7J9MU78-F1
#
_cell.length_a   1.000
_cell.length_b   1.000
_cell.length_c   1.000
_cell.angle_alpha   90.00
_cell.angle_beta   90.00
_cell.angle_gamma   90.00
#
_symmetry.space_group_name_H-M   'P 1'
#
loop_
_entity.id
_entity.type
_entity.pdbx_description
1 polymer ?
#
loop_
_entity_poly.entity_id
_entity_poly.type
_entity_poly.pdbx_seq_one_letter_code
_entity_poly.pdbx_strand_id
1 'polypeptide(L)'
;MIALTEAVAIGRTFASMKDYQLDGNKEMVALGTMNVVGSMTSCYVATGSFSRSAVNYMAGCNTAVSNIVMSSVVLLTLELITPLFKYTPNAILASIIISAVISLVDIEAMTLIWKVDKFDFVACMGAFFGVVFSSVEIGLLIAVSISFAKILLQVTRPRTAVLGKIPRTTVYRNILQYPAATKVPGILIVRVDSAIYFSNSNYVKERILRWLADEEEQLKESSRPGVQYLIVEMSPVTDIDTSGIHAMEELFRSLEKRDVKLVLANPGPVVVDKLHASKFHEMIGEDRIFLTVEDAIVTCAPKMDLEP
;
A
#
# COMPACT_ATOMS: atom_id res chain seq x y z
N MET A 1 -13.80 6.67 18.83
CA MET A 1 -12.81 6.37 17.79
C MET A 1 -11.40 6.38 18.35
N ILE A 2 -10.87 7.52 18.83
CA ILE A 2 -9.51 7.63 19.39
C ILE A 2 -9.24 6.58 20.49
N ALA A 3 -10.14 6.46 21.47
CA ALA A 3 -10.05 5.47 22.55
C ALA A 3 -9.95 4.01 22.05
N LEU A 4 -10.66 3.67 20.98
CA LEU A 4 -10.65 2.34 20.38
C LEU A 4 -9.33 2.10 19.63
N THR A 5 -8.89 3.07 18.83
CA THR A 5 -7.61 2.98 18.11
C THR A 5 -6.43 2.88 19.07
N GLU A 6 -6.44 3.64 20.16
CA GLU A 6 -5.42 3.56 21.21
C GLU A 6 -5.41 2.18 21.87
N ALA A 7 -6.57 1.69 22.32
CA ALA A 7 -6.66 0.39 22.96
C ALA A 7 -6.29 -0.78 22.04
N VAL A 8 -6.72 -0.76 20.77
CA VAL A 8 -6.36 -1.79 19.79
C VAL A 8 -4.86 -1.72 19.44
N ALA A 9 -4.27 -0.53 19.34
CA ALA A 9 -2.84 -0.37 19.12
C ALA A 9 -2.03 -0.97 20.28
N ILE A 10 -2.39 -0.62 21.52
CA ILE A 10 -1.76 -1.20 22.72
C ILE A 10 -1.95 -2.72 22.75
N GLY A 11 -3.17 -3.19 22.50
CA GLY A 11 -3.51 -4.62 22.49
C GLY A 11 -2.68 -5.40 21.47
N ARG A 12 -2.49 -4.88 20.26
CA ARG A 12 -1.63 -5.50 19.24
C ARG A 12 -0.17 -5.60 19.66
N THR A 13 0.35 -4.60 20.37
CA THR A 13 1.73 -4.64 20.89
C THR A 13 1.92 -5.80 21.86
N PHE A 14 1.02 -5.98 22.84
CA PHE A 14 1.11 -7.11 23.78
C PHE A 14 0.75 -8.46 23.16
N ALA A 15 -0.16 -8.48 22.18
CA ALA A 15 -0.49 -9.67 21.40
C ALA A 15 0.71 -10.20 20.63
N SER A 16 1.48 -9.29 20.01
CA SER A 16 2.75 -9.62 19.35
C SER A 16 3.79 -10.19 20.32
N MET A 17 3.91 -9.63 21.54
CA MET A 17 4.85 -10.11 22.55
C MET A 17 4.52 -11.50 23.11
N LYS A 18 3.23 -11.87 23.21
CA LYS A 18 2.77 -13.16 23.73
C LYS A 18 2.33 -14.15 22.62
N ASP A 19 2.56 -13.82 21.36
CA ASP A 19 2.22 -14.62 20.19
C ASP A 19 0.76 -15.12 20.18
N TYR A 20 -0.19 -14.22 20.44
CA TYR A 20 -1.62 -14.50 20.29
C TYR A 20 -2.28 -13.52 19.32
N GLN A 21 -3.45 -13.89 18.79
CA GLN A 21 -4.21 -13.02 17.90
C GLN A 21 -5.24 -12.18 18.64
N LEU A 22 -5.25 -10.88 18.35
CA LEU A 22 -6.21 -9.93 18.87
C LEU A 22 -7.36 -9.74 17.87
N ASP A 23 -8.59 -9.93 18.32
CA ASP A 23 -9.80 -9.71 17.52
C ASP A 23 -10.35 -8.30 17.77
N GLY A 24 -10.21 -7.42 16.77
CA GLY A 24 -10.64 -6.02 16.88
C GLY A 24 -12.15 -5.85 17.10
N ASN A 25 -12.98 -6.76 16.59
CA ASN A 25 -14.43 -6.69 16.79
C ASN A 25 -14.78 -6.98 18.25
N LYS A 26 -14.10 -7.96 18.87
CA LYS A 26 -14.29 -8.26 20.29
C LYS A 26 -13.81 -7.13 21.19
N GLU A 27 -12.67 -6.51 20.88
CA GLU A 27 -12.18 -5.33 21.60
C GLU A 27 -13.15 -4.15 21.50
N MET A 28 -13.73 -3.92 20.31
CA MET A 28 -14.73 -2.87 20.12
C MET A 28 -15.98 -3.10 20.98
N VAL A 29 -16.50 -4.33 21.01
CA VAL A 29 -17.64 -4.68 21.87
C VAL A 29 -17.28 -4.53 23.34
N ALA A 30 -16.11 -5.02 23.77
CA ALA A 30 -15.67 -4.94 25.16
C ALA A 30 -15.54 -3.48 25.65
N LEU A 31 -14.90 -2.61 24.88
CA LEU A 31 -14.80 -1.18 25.19
C LEU A 31 -16.15 -0.46 25.16
N GLY A 32 -17.03 -0.84 24.22
CA GLY A 32 -18.39 -0.31 24.15
C GLY A 32 -19.18 -0.66 25.41
N THR A 33 -19.21 -1.94 25.78
CA THR A 33 -19.89 -2.43 26.99
C THR A 33 -19.32 -1.80 28.26
N MET A 34 -17.98 -1.70 28.36
CA MET A 34 -17.30 -1.06 29.50
C MET A 34 -17.74 0.40 29.67
N ASN A 35 -17.80 1.18 28.59
CA ASN A 35 -18.20 2.58 28.64
C ASN A 35 -19.70 2.76 28.89
N VAL A 36 -20.56 1.86 28.40
CA VAL A 36 -21.99 1.88 28.73
C VAL A 36 -22.20 1.67 30.23
N VAL A 37 -21.58 0.64 30.81
CA VAL A 37 -21.67 0.38 32.26
C VAL A 37 -21.05 1.51 33.06
N GLY A 38 -19.88 2.03 32.66
CA GLY A 38 -19.22 3.15 33.34
C GLY A 38 -20.03 4.45 33.30
N SER A 39 -20.80 4.70 32.23
CA SER A 39 -21.65 5.89 32.14
C SER A 39 -22.75 5.93 33.21
N MET A 40 -23.20 4.75 33.68
CA MET A 40 -24.20 4.65 34.76
C MET A 40 -23.64 5.02 36.13
N THR A 41 -22.31 5.09 36.27
CA THR A 41 -21.61 5.41 37.52
C THR A 41 -20.84 6.73 37.45
N SER A 42 -21.23 7.64 36.54
CA SER A 42 -20.55 8.93 36.31
C SER A 42 -19.05 8.80 35.97
N CYS A 43 -18.65 7.69 35.32
CA CYS A 43 -17.27 7.46 34.90
C CYS A 43 -16.95 8.31 33.65
N TYR A 44 -15.70 8.78 33.56
CA TYR A 44 -15.19 9.33 32.30
C TYR A 44 -15.00 8.20 31.28
N VAL A 45 -14.84 8.55 29.99
CA VAL A 45 -14.62 7.56 28.94
C VAL A 45 -13.35 6.75 29.25
N ALA A 46 -13.53 5.43 29.41
CA ALA A 46 -12.45 4.50 29.67
C ALA A 46 -11.76 4.10 28.35
N THR A 47 -10.43 4.11 28.37
CA THR A 47 -9.56 3.77 27.23
C THR A 47 -8.50 2.75 27.64
N GLY A 48 -7.77 2.21 26.65
CA GLY A 48 -6.60 1.37 26.92
C GLY A 48 -5.44 2.20 27.47
N SER A 49 -4.69 1.65 28.42
CA SER A 49 -3.55 2.36 29.05
C SER A 49 -2.25 1.60 28.81
N PHE A 50 -1.34 2.19 28.03
CA PHE A 50 -0.06 1.57 27.72
C PHE A 50 0.79 1.34 28.98
N SER A 51 0.98 2.40 29.78
CA SER A 51 1.80 2.35 30.99
C SER A 51 1.32 1.29 31.99
N ARG A 52 0.00 1.24 32.27
CA ARG A 52 -0.58 0.25 33.19
C ARG A 52 -0.44 -1.17 32.66
N SER A 53 -0.68 -1.37 31.37
CA SER A 53 -0.56 -2.69 30.72
C SER A 53 0.89 -3.17 30.68
N ALA A 54 1.85 -2.26 30.47
CA ALA A 54 3.28 -2.57 30.47
C ALA A 54 3.77 -3.00 31.84
N VAL A 55 3.37 -2.30 32.91
CA VAL A 55 3.72 -2.70 34.29
C VAL A 55 3.09 -4.05 34.64
N ASN A 56 1.81 -4.26 34.29
CA ASN A 56 1.12 -5.53 34.51
C ASN A 56 1.79 -6.70 33.76
N TYR A 57 2.27 -6.44 32.54
CA TYR A 57 3.03 -7.40 31.76
C TYR A 57 4.40 -7.72 32.38
N MET A 58 5.17 -6.68 32.77
CA MET A 58 6.48 -6.84 33.42
C MET A 58 6.38 -7.54 34.78
N ALA A 59 5.26 -7.40 35.48
CA ALA A 59 4.96 -8.12 36.72
C ALA A 59 4.66 -9.62 36.51
N GLY A 60 4.63 -10.10 35.25
CA GLY A 60 4.42 -11.51 34.92
C GLY A 60 2.95 -11.96 34.92
N CYS A 61 2.00 -11.03 34.83
CA CYS A 61 0.58 -11.40 34.86
C CYS A 61 0.13 -12.11 33.58
N ASN A 62 -0.64 -13.19 33.76
CA ASN A 62 -1.11 -14.06 32.67
C ASN A 62 -2.64 -14.13 32.52
N THR A 63 -3.40 -13.56 33.46
CA THR A 63 -4.87 -13.63 33.45
C THR A 63 -5.51 -12.26 33.68
N ALA A 64 -6.76 -12.10 33.24
CA ALA A 64 -7.54 -10.89 33.46
C ALA A 64 -7.89 -10.64 34.94
N VAL A 65 -7.65 -11.61 35.83
CA VAL A 65 -7.84 -11.48 37.28
C VAL A 65 -7.00 -10.34 37.85
N SER A 66 -5.84 -10.05 37.25
CA SER A 66 -5.01 -8.89 37.65
C SER A 66 -5.80 -7.57 37.60
N ASN A 67 -6.67 -7.39 36.60
CA ASN A 67 -7.48 -6.18 36.48
C ASN A 67 -8.55 -6.07 37.59
N ILE A 68 -9.06 -7.20 38.09
CA ILE A 68 -10.01 -7.26 39.21
C ILE A 68 -9.31 -6.89 40.52
N VAL A 69 -8.11 -7.45 40.75
CA VAL A 69 -7.31 -7.11 41.92
C VAL A 69 -6.95 -5.63 41.90
N MET A 70 -6.52 -5.12 40.74
CA MET A 70 -6.20 -3.71 40.54
C MET A 70 -7.40 -2.80 40.84
N SER A 71 -8.60 -3.12 40.33
CA SER A 71 -9.80 -2.29 40.58
C SER A 71 -10.22 -2.30 42.04
N SER A 72 -10.09 -3.45 42.73
CA SER A 72 -10.37 -3.59 44.17
C SER A 72 -9.40 -2.78 45.02
N VAL A 73 -8.10 -2.80 44.69
CA VAL A 73 -7.09 -1.98 45.38
C VAL A 73 -7.36 -0.49 45.15
N VAL A 74 -7.73 -0.08 43.93
CA VAL A 74 -8.11 1.32 43.65
C VAL A 74 -9.33 1.73 44.47
N LEU A 75 -10.36 0.89 44.56
CA LEU A 75 -11.56 1.16 45.37
C LEU A 75 -11.20 1.35 46.86
N LEU A 76 -10.43 0.42 47.43
CA LEU A 76 -9.96 0.51 48.83
C LEU A 76 -9.10 1.76 49.08
N THR A 77 -8.26 2.11 48.11
CA THR A 77 -7.41 3.31 48.18
C THR A 77 -8.28 4.56 48.22
N LEU A 78 -9.33 4.63 47.41
CA LEU A 78 -10.25 5.76 47.36
C LEU A 78 -11.05 5.91 48.66
N GLU A 79 -11.47 4.82 49.29
CA GLU A 79 -12.25 4.88 50.53
C GLU A 79 -11.38 5.14 51.78
N LEU A 80 -10.22 4.50 51.90
CA LEU A 80 -9.43 4.50 53.14
C LEU A 80 -8.18 5.38 53.08
N ILE A 81 -7.49 5.40 51.95
CA ILE A 81 -6.10 5.93 51.84
C ILE A 81 -6.07 7.34 51.23
N THR A 82 -7.16 7.81 50.60
CA THR A 82 -7.28 9.17 50.03
C THR A 82 -6.76 10.31 50.92
N PRO A 83 -7.01 10.34 52.25
CA PRO A 83 -6.49 11.40 53.11
C PRO A 83 -4.96 11.53 53.09
N LEU A 84 -4.24 10.43 52.87
CA LEU A 84 -2.78 10.39 52.79
C LEU A 84 -2.24 11.02 51.50
N PHE A 85 -2.98 10.88 50.40
CA PHE A 85 -2.60 11.44 49.09
C PHE A 85 -3.03 12.89 48.88
N LYS A 86 -3.81 13.47 49.81
CA LYS A 86 -4.30 14.85 49.70
C LYS A 86 -3.19 15.89 49.51
N TYR A 87 -2.02 15.64 50.09
CA TYR A 87 -0.88 16.57 50.08
C TYR A 87 0.18 16.22 49.03
N THR A 88 -0.10 15.30 48.10
CA THR A 88 0.86 14.92 47.07
C THR A 88 1.15 16.12 46.15
N PRO A 89 2.41 16.61 46.08
CA PRO A 89 2.74 17.75 45.23
C PRO A 89 2.60 17.40 43.74
N ASN A 90 2.10 18.35 42.95
CA ASN A 90 1.99 18.22 41.48
C ASN A 90 3.33 17.88 40.80
N ALA A 91 4.46 18.30 41.40
CA ALA A 91 5.79 17.98 40.91
C ALA A 91 6.08 16.48 40.88
N ILE A 92 5.58 15.71 41.86
CA ILE A 92 5.75 14.25 41.91
C ILE A 92 4.89 13.60 40.82
N LEU A 93 3.66 14.08 40.62
CA LEU A 93 2.79 13.56 39.56
C LEU A 93 3.37 13.85 38.16
N ALA A 94 3.90 15.06 37.95
CA ALA A 94 4.54 15.45 36.70
C ALA A 94 5.80 14.60 36.42
N SER A 95 6.64 14.34 37.43
CA SER A 95 7.85 13.52 37.24
C SER A 95 7.51 12.07 36.86
N ILE A 96 6.46 11.49 37.46
CA ILE A 96 5.96 10.16 37.09
C ILE A 96 5.48 10.14 35.64
N ILE A 97 4.71 11.15 35.21
CA ILE A 97 4.21 11.24 33.83
C ILE A 97 5.37 11.39 32.83
N ILE A 98 6.30 12.32 33.10
CA ILE A 98 7.47 12.55 32.22
C ILE A 98 8.31 11.28 32.10
N SER A 99 8.58 10.60 33.22
CA SER A 99 9.35 9.35 33.22
C SER A 99 8.66 8.26 32.40
N ALA A 100 7.33 8.17 32.44
CA ALA A 100 6.59 7.19 31.65
C ALA A 100 6.62 7.53 30.15
N VAL A 101 6.42 8.80 29.79
CA VAL A 101 6.31 9.23 28.39
C VAL A 101 7.65 9.22 27.65
N ILE A 102 8.77 9.49 28.30
CA ILE A 102 10.10 9.44 27.67
C ILE A 102 10.36 8.05 27.04
N SER A 103 9.91 6.98 27.70
CA SER A 103 10.06 5.61 27.19
C SER A 103 9.22 5.29 25.94
N LEU A 104 8.22 6.11 25.64
CA LEU A 104 7.35 5.95 24.46
C LEU A 104 7.94 6.57 23.19
N VAL A 105 8.97 7.43 23.33
CA VAL A 105 9.55 8.13 22.19
C VAL A 105 10.60 7.25 21.52
N ASP A 106 10.22 6.64 20.39
CA ASP A 106 11.10 5.78 19.60
C ASP A 106 11.75 6.56 18.43
N ILE A 107 12.97 7.06 18.67
CA ILE A 107 13.75 7.81 17.67
C ILE A 107 14.30 6.90 16.57
N GLU A 108 14.56 5.63 16.88
CA GLU A 108 15.07 4.65 15.91
C GLU A 108 13.99 4.33 14.88
N ALA A 109 12.75 4.10 15.33
CA ALA A 109 11.60 3.91 14.45
C ALA A 109 11.37 5.12 13.54
N MET A 110 11.44 6.34 14.08
CA MET A 110 11.31 7.56 13.27
C MET A 110 12.40 7.67 12.20
N THR A 111 13.65 7.33 12.55
CA THR A 111 14.78 7.33 11.61
C THR A 111 14.64 6.23 10.55
N LEU A 112 14.12 5.07 10.93
CA LEU A 112 13.84 3.96 10.02
C LEU A 112 12.77 4.36 8.99
N ILE A 113 11.66 4.95 9.44
CA ILE A 113 10.58 5.42 8.56
C ILE A 113 11.14 6.41 7.53
N TRP A 114 11.96 7.38 7.96
CA TRP A 114 12.60 8.33 7.04
C TRP A 114 13.47 7.66 5.97
N LYS A 115 14.23 6.63 6.35
CA LYS A 115 15.10 5.89 5.43
C LYS A 115 14.32 5.03 4.44
N VAL A 116 13.18 4.47 4.86
CA VAL A 116 12.39 3.52 4.08
C VAL A 116 11.38 4.24 3.18
N ASP A 117 10.54 5.11 3.73
CA ASP A 117 9.49 5.82 2.99
C ASP A 117 9.28 7.24 3.49
N LYS A 118 9.66 8.20 2.65
CA LYS A 118 9.56 9.63 2.95
C LYS A 118 8.10 10.09 3.13
N PHE A 119 7.13 9.49 2.44
CA PHE A 119 5.72 9.88 2.60
C PHE A 119 5.16 9.42 3.94
N ASP A 120 5.57 8.25 4.43
CA ASP A 120 5.16 7.77 5.76
C ASP A 120 5.79 8.63 6.86
N PHE A 121 7.02 9.12 6.65
CA PHE A 121 7.61 10.10 7.54
C PHE A 121 6.86 11.42 7.54
N VAL A 122 6.43 11.92 6.38
CA VAL A 122 5.61 13.14 6.28
C VAL A 122 4.27 12.96 7.00
N ALA A 123 3.64 11.80 6.88
CA ALA A 123 2.42 11.48 7.64
C ALA A 123 2.69 11.47 9.16
N CYS A 124 3.80 10.86 9.59
CA CYS A 124 4.22 10.83 11.00
C CYS A 124 4.49 12.23 11.57
N MET A 125 5.26 13.06 10.86
CA MET A 125 5.53 14.45 11.26
C MET A 125 4.27 15.32 11.23
N GLY A 126 3.40 15.11 10.24
CA GLY A 126 2.09 15.75 10.17
C GLY A 126 1.22 15.41 11.39
N ALA A 127 1.22 14.14 11.81
CA ALA A 127 0.56 13.72 13.04
C ALA A 127 1.16 14.43 14.27
N PHE A 128 2.49 14.37 14.42
CA PHE A 128 3.21 14.95 15.55
C PHE A 128 2.92 16.45 15.71
N PHE A 129 3.15 17.25 14.66
CA PHE A 129 2.91 18.68 14.70
C PHE A 129 1.43 19.02 14.81
N GLY A 130 0.55 18.23 14.18
CA GLY A 130 -0.90 18.40 14.31
C GLY A 130 -1.41 18.22 15.74
N VAL A 131 -0.87 17.24 16.49
CA VAL A 131 -1.19 17.06 17.91
C VAL A 131 -0.58 18.16 18.77
N VAL A 132 0.69 18.51 18.56
CA VAL A 132 1.42 19.50 19.38
C VAL A 132 0.81 20.90 19.28
N PHE A 133 0.44 21.34 18.07
CA PHE A 133 -0.04 22.70 17.83
C PHE A 133 -1.56 22.85 17.84
N SER A 134 -2.31 21.74 17.79
CA SER A 134 -3.76 21.80 17.69
C SER A 134 -4.44 20.80 18.62
N SER A 135 -4.78 19.61 18.13
CA SER A 135 -5.46 18.59 18.92
C SER A 135 -5.12 17.20 18.39
N VAL A 136 -5.35 16.19 19.24
CA VAL A 136 -5.19 14.78 18.87
C VAL A 136 -6.03 14.42 17.65
N GLU A 137 -7.27 14.95 17.57
CA GLU A 137 -8.19 14.72 16.46
C GLU A 137 -7.63 15.27 15.13
N ILE A 138 -7.09 16.49 15.15
CA ILE A 138 -6.55 17.14 13.96
C ILE A 138 -5.25 16.46 13.51
N GLY A 139 -4.35 16.12 14.43
CA GLY A 139 -3.13 15.37 14.11
C GLY A 139 -3.43 14.02 13.46
N LEU A 140 -4.42 13.28 14.00
CA LEU A 140 -4.86 12.03 13.39
C LEU A 140 -5.45 12.23 11.99
N LEU A 141 -6.30 13.24 11.81
CA LEU A 141 -6.90 13.55 10.51
C LEU A 141 -5.82 13.84 9.47
N ILE A 142 -4.82 14.67 9.80
CA ILE A 142 -3.69 14.99 8.91
C ILE A 142 -2.95 13.72 8.48
N ALA A 143 -2.61 12.85 9.43
CA ALA A 143 -1.88 11.61 9.16
C ALA A 143 -2.65 10.67 8.23
N VAL A 144 -3.95 10.49 8.49
CA VAL A 144 -4.84 9.65 7.68
C VAL A 144 -5.00 10.25 6.28
N SER A 145 -5.20 11.56 6.17
CA SER A 145 -5.30 12.25 4.88
C SER A 145 -4.04 12.10 4.03
N ILE A 146 -2.84 12.26 4.63
CA ILE A 146 -1.57 12.07 3.91
C ILE A 146 -1.41 10.61 3.46
N SER A 147 -1.71 9.65 4.34
CA SER A 147 -1.64 8.21 4.02
C SER A 147 -2.61 7.84 2.89
N PHE A 148 -3.83 8.37 2.93
CA PHE A 148 -4.82 8.16 1.88
C PHE A 148 -4.39 8.80 0.56
N ALA A 149 -3.87 10.03 0.59
CA ALA A 149 -3.34 10.70 -0.59
C ALA A 149 -2.17 9.91 -1.22
N LYS A 150 -1.27 9.35 -0.39
CA LYS A 150 -0.19 8.47 -0.85
C LYS A 150 -0.73 7.24 -1.59
N ILE A 151 -1.73 6.57 -1.02
CA ILE A 151 -2.38 5.41 -1.65
C ILE A 151 -2.99 5.81 -3.00
N LEU A 152 -3.74 6.92 -3.05
CA LEU A 152 -4.33 7.41 -4.30
C LEU A 152 -3.26 7.73 -5.36
N LEU A 153 -2.14 8.35 -4.98
CA LEU A 153 -1.03 8.62 -5.90
C LEU A 153 -0.41 7.33 -6.45
N GLN A 154 -0.26 6.30 -5.62
CA GLN A 154 0.28 5.01 -6.05
C GLN A 154 -0.67 4.27 -7.00
N VAL A 155 -1.98 4.30 -6.70
CA VAL A 155 -3.00 3.63 -7.52
C VAL A 155 -3.18 4.35 -8.86
N THR A 156 -3.18 5.69 -8.88
CA THR A 156 -3.37 6.50 -10.09
C THR A 156 -2.13 6.52 -11.01
N ARG A 157 -0.92 6.31 -10.46
CA ARG A 157 0.34 6.31 -11.21
C ARG A 157 1.12 5.02 -10.97
N PRO A 158 0.62 3.88 -11.47
CA PRO A 158 1.31 2.61 -11.31
C PRO A 158 2.65 2.61 -12.04
N ARG A 159 3.56 1.76 -11.56
CA ARG A 159 4.86 1.57 -12.20
C ARG A 159 4.66 0.88 -13.55
N THR A 160 5.39 1.35 -14.54
CA THR A 160 5.52 0.72 -15.86
C THR A 160 6.99 0.53 -16.14
N ALA A 161 7.34 -0.58 -16.80
CA ALA A 161 8.72 -0.92 -17.10
C ALA A 161 8.85 -1.35 -18.56
N VAL A 162 9.90 -0.86 -19.23
CA VAL A 162 10.32 -1.39 -20.53
C VAL A 162 11.16 -2.64 -20.28
N LEU A 163 10.80 -3.74 -20.93
CA LEU A 163 11.50 -5.01 -20.76
C LEU A 163 12.51 -5.26 -21.89
N GLY A 164 13.64 -5.87 -21.54
CA GLY A 164 14.64 -6.38 -22.48
C GLY A 164 14.92 -7.86 -22.22
N LYS A 165 15.44 -8.55 -23.23
CA LYS A 165 15.82 -9.97 -23.16
C LYS A 165 17.15 -10.10 -22.43
N ILE A 166 17.21 -10.99 -21.44
CA ILE A 166 18.48 -11.37 -20.81
C ILE A 166 19.23 -12.33 -21.75
N PRO A 167 20.49 -12.06 -22.10
CA PRO A 167 21.26 -12.87 -23.05
C PRO A 167 21.25 -14.36 -22.69
N ARG A 168 21.07 -15.21 -23.71
CA ARG A 168 21.07 -16.70 -23.58
C ARG A 168 19.96 -17.26 -22.68
N THR A 169 18.90 -16.50 -22.44
CA THR A 169 17.72 -16.96 -21.70
C THR A 169 16.44 -16.54 -22.42
N THR A 170 15.30 -17.07 -21.99
CA THR A 170 13.94 -16.67 -22.42
C THR A 170 13.31 -15.64 -21.47
N VAL A 171 14.12 -15.04 -20.58
CA VAL A 171 13.61 -14.16 -19.51
C VAL A 171 13.70 -12.70 -19.93
N TYR A 172 12.60 -11.98 -19.76
CA TYR A 172 12.49 -10.55 -20.01
C TYR A 172 12.43 -9.78 -18.69
N ARG A 173 13.29 -8.77 -18.53
CA ARG A 173 13.40 -7.97 -17.31
C ARG A 173 13.52 -6.49 -17.61
N ASN A 174 13.20 -5.68 -16.60
CA ASN A 174 13.32 -4.23 -16.68
C ASN A 174 14.76 -3.83 -16.99
N ILE A 175 14.96 -3.11 -18.09
CA ILE A 175 16.27 -2.66 -18.57
C ILE A 175 16.97 -1.71 -17.59
N LEU A 176 16.20 -0.95 -16.80
CA LEU A 176 16.74 -0.04 -15.79
C LEU A 176 17.25 -0.79 -14.55
N GLN A 177 16.68 -1.96 -14.28
CA GLN A 177 17.08 -2.80 -13.13
C GLN A 177 18.22 -3.76 -13.51
N TYR A 178 18.22 -4.28 -14.75
CA TYR A 178 19.18 -5.25 -15.24
C TYR A 178 19.88 -4.71 -16.49
N PRO A 179 21.08 -4.10 -16.37
CA PRO A 179 21.80 -3.51 -17.49
C PRO A 179 22.19 -4.49 -18.61
N ALA A 180 22.24 -5.79 -18.30
CA ALA A 180 22.50 -6.83 -19.29
C ALA A 180 21.29 -7.11 -20.22
N ALA A 181 20.09 -6.61 -19.88
CA ALA A 181 18.89 -6.82 -20.68
C ALA A 181 18.92 -5.97 -21.96
N THR A 182 18.85 -6.62 -23.12
CA THR A 182 18.89 -5.94 -24.43
C THR A 182 17.50 -5.88 -25.06
N LYS A 183 17.17 -4.73 -25.65
CA LYS A 183 15.92 -4.57 -26.42
C LYS A 183 15.93 -5.45 -27.66
N VAL A 184 14.75 -5.89 -28.09
CA VAL A 184 14.56 -6.67 -29.32
C VAL A 184 14.27 -5.69 -30.46
N PRO A 185 15.01 -5.73 -31.59
CA PRO A 185 14.75 -4.82 -32.71
C PRO A 185 13.30 -4.91 -33.20
N GLY A 186 12.68 -3.75 -33.48
CA GLY A 186 11.31 -3.63 -33.97
C GLY A 186 10.19 -4.01 -32.99
N ILE A 187 10.51 -4.39 -31.75
CA ILE A 187 9.52 -4.79 -30.74
C ILE A 187 9.74 -3.98 -29.46
N LEU A 188 8.69 -3.28 -29.01
CA LEU A 188 8.66 -2.62 -27.72
C LEU A 188 7.82 -3.44 -26.73
N ILE A 189 8.42 -3.81 -25.60
CA ILE A 189 7.76 -4.60 -24.56
C ILE A 189 7.55 -3.72 -23.33
N VAL A 190 6.30 -3.47 -22.97
CA VAL A 190 5.94 -2.66 -21.80
C VAL A 190 5.17 -3.50 -20.80
N ARG A 191 5.68 -3.57 -19.57
CA ARG A 191 4.99 -4.21 -18.45
C ARG A 191 4.21 -3.19 -17.63
N VAL A 192 2.98 -3.55 -17.28
CA VAL A 192 2.10 -2.78 -16.40
C VAL A 192 2.06 -3.47 -15.03
N ASP A 193 2.62 -2.83 -14.00
CA ASP A 193 2.75 -3.42 -12.65
C ASP A 193 1.52 -3.11 -11.76
N SER A 194 0.30 -3.15 -12.31
CA SER A 194 -0.94 -2.95 -11.53
C SER A 194 -2.20 -3.42 -12.27
N ALA A 195 -3.29 -3.60 -11.53
CA ALA A 195 -4.64 -3.59 -12.10
C ALA A 195 -4.90 -2.29 -12.88
N ILE A 196 -5.75 -2.37 -13.91
CA ILE A 196 -6.10 -1.23 -14.77
C ILE A 196 -7.56 -0.84 -14.49
N TYR A 197 -7.72 0.27 -13.78
CA TYR A 197 -9.02 0.80 -13.38
C TYR A 197 -9.23 2.21 -13.92
N PHE A 198 -10.45 2.74 -13.78
CA PHE A 198 -10.81 4.12 -14.11
C PHE A 198 -9.80 5.15 -13.58
N SER A 199 -9.25 4.93 -12.39
CA SER A 199 -8.30 5.85 -11.75
C SER A 199 -6.95 5.95 -12.46
N ASN A 200 -6.53 4.94 -13.23
CA ASN A 200 -5.17 4.88 -13.81
C ASN A 200 -5.13 4.50 -15.30
N SER A 201 -6.25 4.11 -15.90
CA SER A 201 -6.30 3.62 -17.28
C SER A 201 -5.75 4.63 -18.30
N ASN A 202 -6.16 5.90 -18.17
CA ASN A 202 -5.64 6.99 -19.00
C ASN A 202 -4.13 7.19 -18.82
N TYR A 203 -3.65 7.15 -17.57
CA TYR A 203 -2.24 7.29 -17.27
C TYR A 203 -1.42 6.14 -17.89
N VAL A 204 -1.88 4.90 -17.77
CA VAL A 204 -1.21 3.72 -18.35
C VAL A 204 -1.13 3.84 -19.87
N LYS A 205 -2.25 4.15 -20.54
CA LYS A 205 -2.30 4.37 -21.99
C LYS A 205 -1.31 5.45 -22.43
N GLU A 206 -1.38 6.64 -21.84
CA GLU A 206 -0.49 7.76 -22.18
C GLU A 206 0.98 7.44 -21.88
N ARG A 207 1.26 6.65 -20.84
CA ARG A 207 2.60 6.26 -20.48
C ARG A 207 3.18 5.25 -21.48
N ILE A 208 2.38 4.29 -21.94
CA ILE A 208 2.75 3.35 -23.00
C ILE A 208 3.03 4.10 -24.30
N LEU A 209 2.15 5.02 -24.71
CA LEU A 209 2.33 5.82 -25.93
C LEU A 209 3.58 6.72 -25.86
N ARG A 210 3.90 7.27 -24.68
CA ARG A 210 5.14 8.02 -24.47
C ARG A 210 6.38 7.14 -24.63
N TRP A 211 6.39 5.94 -24.04
CA TRP A 211 7.49 4.99 -24.24
C TRP A 211 7.70 4.63 -25.71
N LEU A 212 6.61 4.47 -26.47
CA LEU A 212 6.69 4.22 -27.91
C LEU A 212 7.29 5.42 -28.66
N ALA A 213 6.84 6.64 -28.37
CA ALA A 213 7.36 7.85 -29.00
C ALA A 213 8.86 8.05 -28.71
N ASP A 214 9.28 7.86 -27.46
CA ASP A 214 10.67 7.97 -27.04
C ASP A 214 11.54 6.91 -27.75
N GLU A 215 11.03 5.68 -27.95
CA GLU A 215 11.72 4.61 -28.67
C GLU A 215 11.85 4.92 -30.17
N GLU A 216 10.79 5.39 -30.81
CA GLU A 216 10.78 5.76 -32.23
C GLU A 216 11.78 6.89 -32.53
N GLU A 217 11.93 7.86 -31.63
CA GLU A 217 12.91 8.94 -31.74
C GLU A 217 14.35 8.41 -31.69
N GLN A 218 14.66 7.55 -30.72
CA GLN A 218 15.97 6.91 -30.59
C GLN A 218 16.34 6.04 -31.81
N LEU A 219 15.36 5.33 -32.37
CA LEU A 219 15.56 4.49 -33.56
C LEU A 219 15.82 5.32 -34.81
N LYS A 220 15.14 6.47 -34.97
CA LYS A 220 15.38 7.42 -36.08
C LYS A 220 16.79 7.99 -36.03
N GLU A 221 17.26 8.43 -34.86
CA GLU A 221 18.63 8.92 -34.69
C GLU A 221 19.66 7.84 -35.03
N SER A 222 19.36 6.58 -34.70
CA SER A 222 20.23 5.43 -34.95
C SER A 222 20.09 4.81 -36.34
N SER A 223 19.26 5.39 -37.23
CA SER A 223 18.93 4.85 -38.56
C SER A 223 18.47 3.38 -38.55
N ARG A 224 17.70 3.00 -37.52
CA ARG A 224 17.16 1.65 -37.34
C ARG A 224 15.69 1.59 -37.76
N PRO A 225 15.19 0.40 -38.16
CA PRO A 225 13.76 0.24 -38.43
C PRO A 225 12.93 0.60 -37.19
N GLY A 226 11.78 1.24 -37.42
CA GLY A 226 10.85 1.64 -36.37
C GLY A 226 10.24 0.45 -35.62
N VAL A 227 9.52 0.74 -34.55
CA VAL A 227 8.77 -0.28 -33.80
C VAL A 227 7.59 -0.75 -34.65
N GLN A 228 7.47 -2.06 -34.86
CA GLN A 228 6.36 -2.69 -35.59
C GLN A 228 5.36 -3.37 -34.65
N TYR A 229 5.84 -3.86 -33.51
CA TYR A 229 5.00 -4.54 -32.52
C TYR A 229 5.17 -3.92 -31.13
N LEU A 230 4.05 -3.70 -30.46
CA LEU A 230 4.00 -3.33 -29.05
C LEU A 230 3.40 -4.49 -28.25
N ILE A 231 4.20 -5.09 -27.39
CA ILE A 231 3.77 -6.15 -26.48
C ILE A 231 3.49 -5.55 -25.10
N VAL A 232 2.25 -5.67 -24.64
CA VAL A 232 1.86 -5.33 -23.27
C VAL A 232 1.92 -6.58 -22.41
N GLU A 233 2.88 -6.60 -21.48
CA GLU A 233 3.08 -7.69 -20.53
C GLU A 233 2.12 -7.48 -19.34
N MET A 234 1.13 -8.38 -19.23
CA MET A 234 -0.02 -8.27 -18.33
C MET A 234 0.00 -9.26 -17.16
N SER A 235 1.08 -10.03 -16.95
CA SER A 235 1.17 -10.94 -15.78
C SER A 235 0.86 -10.26 -14.45
N PRO A 236 1.31 -9.00 -14.19
CA PRO A 236 1.00 -8.32 -12.93
C PRO A 236 -0.40 -7.68 -12.89
N VAL A 237 -1.12 -7.66 -14.02
CA VAL A 237 -2.46 -7.07 -14.12
C VAL A 237 -3.46 -8.06 -13.56
N THR A 238 -3.81 -7.89 -12.29
CA THR A 238 -4.73 -8.80 -11.58
C THR A 238 -6.18 -8.62 -12.02
N ASP A 239 -6.54 -7.43 -12.48
CA ASP A 239 -7.91 -7.09 -12.85
C ASP A 239 -7.97 -5.88 -13.80
N ILE A 240 -9.07 -5.76 -14.54
CA ILE A 240 -9.38 -4.65 -15.44
C ILE A 240 -10.85 -4.25 -15.32
N ASP A 241 -11.18 -2.95 -15.31
CA ASP A 241 -12.58 -2.50 -15.37
C ASP A 241 -12.97 -1.99 -16.78
N THR A 242 -14.24 -1.59 -16.93
CA THR A 242 -14.77 -1.09 -18.20
C THR A 242 -13.98 0.11 -18.74
N SER A 243 -13.53 1.01 -17.87
CA SER A 243 -12.72 2.17 -18.26
C SER A 243 -11.29 1.77 -18.67
N GLY A 244 -10.74 0.72 -18.05
CA GLY A 244 -9.50 0.08 -18.45
C GLY A 244 -9.59 -0.52 -19.85
N ILE A 245 -10.66 -1.26 -20.15
CA ILE A 245 -10.91 -1.84 -21.47
C ILE A 245 -11.03 -0.74 -22.53
N HIS A 246 -11.81 0.31 -22.26
CA HIS A 246 -11.94 1.44 -23.18
C HIS A 246 -10.59 2.14 -23.44
N ALA A 247 -9.73 2.25 -22.42
CA ALA A 247 -8.39 2.80 -22.60
C ALA A 247 -7.50 1.89 -23.47
N MET A 248 -7.66 0.56 -23.38
CA MET A 248 -6.97 -0.40 -24.25
C MET A 248 -7.49 -0.36 -25.69
N GLU A 249 -8.79 -0.12 -25.89
CA GLU A 249 -9.38 0.12 -27.22
C GLU A 249 -8.84 1.39 -27.87
N GLU A 250 -8.74 2.47 -27.11
CA GLU A 250 -8.11 3.70 -27.58
C GLU A 250 -6.62 3.50 -27.88
N LEU A 251 -5.90 2.76 -27.02
CA LEU A 251 -4.50 2.41 -27.25
C LEU A 251 -4.36 1.65 -28.57
N PHE A 252 -5.18 0.62 -28.80
CA PHE A 252 -5.19 -0.15 -30.05
C PHE A 252 -5.40 0.75 -31.28
N ARG A 253 -6.44 1.60 -31.27
CA ARG A 253 -6.71 2.53 -32.38
C ARG A 253 -5.58 3.54 -32.60
N SER A 254 -4.94 4.00 -31.53
CA SER A 254 -3.77 4.89 -31.61
C SER A 254 -2.55 4.20 -32.23
N LEU A 255 -2.38 2.91 -32.00
CA LEU A 255 -1.29 2.11 -32.57
C LEU A 255 -1.55 1.74 -34.03
N GLU A 256 -2.79 1.41 -34.41
CA GLU A 256 -3.17 1.18 -35.81
C GLU A 256 -2.87 2.40 -36.70
N LYS A 257 -3.14 3.61 -36.21
CA LYS A 257 -2.79 4.85 -36.93
C LYS A 257 -1.29 5.04 -37.17
N ARG A 258 -0.46 4.33 -36.41
CA ARG A 258 1.01 4.35 -36.50
C ARG A 258 1.57 3.10 -37.17
N ASP A 259 0.70 2.21 -37.67
CA ASP A 259 1.07 0.90 -38.23
C ASP A 259 1.83 0.01 -37.23
N VAL A 260 1.55 0.18 -35.93
CA VAL A 260 2.12 -0.64 -34.86
C VAL A 260 1.07 -1.66 -34.40
N LYS A 261 1.43 -2.94 -34.37
CA LYS A 261 0.53 -4.02 -33.96
C LYS A 261 0.58 -4.21 -32.44
N LEU A 262 -0.57 -4.10 -31.78
CA LEU A 262 -0.72 -4.40 -30.35
C LEU A 262 -0.79 -5.91 -30.11
N VAL A 263 -0.06 -6.38 -29.11
CA VAL A 263 -0.02 -7.77 -28.65
C VAL A 263 -0.13 -7.80 -27.13
N LEU A 264 -0.89 -8.75 -26.59
CA LEU A 264 -1.02 -8.97 -25.15
C LEU A 264 -0.28 -10.24 -24.74
N ALA A 265 0.50 -10.17 -23.65
CA ALA A 265 1.21 -11.31 -23.10
C ALA A 265 0.77 -11.58 -21.66
N ASN A 266 0.43 -12.84 -21.39
CA ASN A 266 0.03 -13.42 -20.10
C ASN A 266 -1.06 -12.65 -19.33
N PRO A 267 -2.20 -12.27 -19.95
CA PRO A 267 -3.32 -11.73 -19.18
C PRO A 267 -3.85 -12.78 -18.19
N GLY A 268 -4.13 -12.35 -16.94
CA GLY A 268 -4.74 -13.22 -15.93
C GLY A 268 -6.17 -13.65 -16.32
N PRO A 269 -6.71 -14.72 -15.71
CA PRO A 269 -8.00 -15.30 -16.09
C PRO A 269 -9.16 -14.30 -15.99
N VAL A 270 -9.21 -13.50 -14.92
CA VAL A 270 -10.23 -12.46 -14.74
C VAL A 270 -10.13 -11.38 -15.82
N VAL A 271 -8.92 -11.05 -16.26
CA VAL A 271 -8.69 -10.09 -17.34
C VAL A 271 -9.18 -10.69 -18.66
N VAL A 272 -8.80 -11.93 -18.96
CA VAL A 272 -9.22 -12.65 -20.18
C VAL A 272 -10.74 -12.72 -20.28
N ASP A 273 -11.43 -13.14 -19.22
CA ASP A 273 -12.90 -13.23 -19.18
C ASP A 273 -13.55 -11.88 -19.53
N LYS A 274 -12.99 -10.78 -19.01
CA LYS A 274 -13.49 -9.43 -19.29
C LYS A 274 -13.16 -8.94 -20.70
N LEU A 275 -12.00 -9.31 -21.25
CA LEU A 275 -11.65 -9.03 -22.65
C LEU A 275 -12.54 -9.81 -23.64
N HIS A 276 -12.99 -11.01 -23.25
CA HIS A 276 -14.00 -11.76 -24.00
C HIS A 276 -15.37 -11.12 -23.91
N ALA A 277 -15.82 -10.78 -22.69
CA ALA A 277 -17.11 -10.13 -22.48
C ALA A 277 -17.24 -8.78 -23.20
N SER A 278 -16.14 -8.02 -23.32
CA SER A 278 -16.12 -6.74 -24.05
C SER A 278 -15.89 -6.87 -25.56
N LYS A 279 -15.63 -8.08 -26.07
CA LYS A 279 -15.22 -8.34 -27.47
C LYS A 279 -13.91 -7.65 -27.88
N PHE A 280 -13.08 -7.25 -26.92
CA PHE A 280 -11.78 -6.65 -27.22
C PHE A 280 -10.83 -7.63 -27.90
N HIS A 281 -10.89 -8.92 -27.51
CA HIS A 281 -10.13 -9.99 -28.17
C HIS A 281 -10.41 -10.10 -29.68
N GLU A 282 -11.67 -9.87 -30.12
CA GLU A 282 -12.05 -9.86 -31.53
C GLU A 282 -11.42 -8.68 -32.28
N MET A 283 -11.28 -7.52 -31.62
CA MET A 283 -10.65 -6.33 -32.22
C MET A 283 -9.14 -6.51 -32.43
N ILE A 284 -8.43 -7.07 -31.45
CA ILE A 284 -6.98 -7.28 -31.57
C ILE A 284 -6.63 -8.51 -32.41
N GLY A 285 -7.52 -9.49 -32.47
CA GLY A 285 -7.28 -10.83 -33.03
C GLY A 285 -6.86 -11.82 -31.95
N GLU A 286 -7.49 -13.01 -31.93
CA GLU A 286 -7.14 -14.08 -30.98
C GLU A 286 -5.69 -14.54 -31.12
N ASP A 287 -5.10 -14.39 -32.31
CA ASP A 287 -3.70 -14.69 -32.61
C ASP A 287 -2.71 -13.69 -31.98
N ARG A 288 -3.21 -12.66 -31.28
CA ARG A 288 -2.38 -11.62 -30.62
C ARG A 288 -2.44 -11.65 -29.10
N ILE A 289 -3.00 -12.71 -28.51
CA ILE A 289 -2.96 -12.97 -27.07
C ILE A 289 -2.09 -14.19 -26.83
N PHE A 290 -0.97 -14.02 -26.12
CA PHE A 290 -0.01 -15.09 -25.87
C PHE A 290 0.11 -15.41 -24.39
N LEU A 291 0.49 -16.65 -24.08
CA LEU A 291 0.78 -17.08 -22.70
C LEU A 291 2.09 -16.46 -22.18
N THR A 292 3.10 -16.29 -23.03
CA THR A 292 4.39 -15.74 -22.63
C THR A 292 4.88 -14.65 -23.60
N VAL A 293 5.76 -13.78 -23.09
CA VAL A 293 6.43 -12.74 -23.91
C VAL A 293 7.34 -13.37 -24.96
N GLU A 294 7.99 -14.50 -24.65
CA GLU A 294 8.85 -15.20 -25.62
C GLU A 294 8.00 -15.72 -26.81
N ASP A 295 6.84 -16.34 -26.55
CA ASP A 295 5.96 -16.85 -27.62
C ASP A 295 5.45 -15.72 -28.52
N ALA A 296 5.09 -14.58 -27.92
CA ALA A 296 4.70 -13.38 -28.65
C ALA A 296 5.83 -12.91 -29.58
N ILE A 297 7.07 -12.87 -29.10
CA ILE A 297 8.23 -12.42 -29.88
C ILE A 297 8.58 -13.43 -30.97
N VAL A 298 8.60 -14.72 -30.67
CA VAL A 298 8.88 -15.77 -31.66
C VAL A 298 7.83 -15.79 -32.77
N THR A 299 6.59 -15.37 -32.50
CA THR A 299 5.54 -15.28 -33.52
C THR A 299 5.61 -13.97 -34.33
N CYS A 300 6.03 -12.87 -33.70
CA CYS A 300 6.09 -11.55 -34.35
C CYS A 300 7.40 -11.31 -35.12
N ALA A 301 8.54 -11.79 -34.61
CA ALA A 301 9.86 -11.60 -35.22
C ALA A 301 10.04 -12.25 -36.61
N PRO A 302 9.53 -13.47 -36.90
CA PRO A 302 9.66 -14.08 -38.22
C PRO A 302 8.93 -13.32 -39.33
N LYS A 303 7.88 -12.57 -38.97
CA LYS A 303 7.15 -11.73 -39.91
C LYS A 303 7.94 -10.47 -40.31
N MET A 304 9.00 -10.12 -39.57
CA MET A 304 9.85 -8.97 -39.88
C MET A 304 10.86 -9.27 -40.99
N ASP A 305 11.22 -10.54 -41.21
CA ASP A 305 12.16 -10.97 -42.25
C ASP A 305 11.47 -11.29 -43.60
N LEU A 306 10.13 -11.17 -43.67
CA LEU A 306 9.31 -11.64 -44.79
C LEU A 306 8.52 -10.56 -45.54
N GLU A 307 8.64 -9.27 -45.18
CA GLU A 307 8.11 -8.17 -45.99
C GLU A 307 9.27 -7.49 -46.77
N PRO A 308 9.34 -7.66 -48.10
CA PRO A 308 10.33 -7.02 -48.97
C PRO A 308 10.07 -5.53 -49.22
#